data_AF-A0A4X2KWJ6-F1
#
_entry.id   AF-A0A4X2KWJ6-F1
#
_cell.length_a   1.000
_cell.length_b   1.000
_cell.length_c   1.000
_cell.angle_alpha   90.00
_cell.angle_beta   90.00
_cell.angle_gamma   90.00
#
_symmetry.space_group_name_H-M   'P 1'
#
loop_
_entity.id
_entity.type
_entity.pdbx_description
1 polymer ?
#
loop_
_entity_poly.entity_id
_entity_poly.type
_entity_poly.pdbx_seq_one_letter_code
_entity_poly.pdbx_strand_id
1 'polypeptide(L)'
;MFHRKFSAPRHGSLGFLPRKRSSRHGGKLKTSPKMTPNKPIHLIAFLGYKAGMTHIFREVDRAVTIVETHPHGHYRHRGQTPRGLCSIKTIFAEHISDEYKRLFCKNRNCPKKPTEAPVRCQVLELGILPVWLSLWLKLVRGATTIAPRSTKRSVRLARATRSRMAS
;
A
#
# COMPACT_ATOMS: atom_id res chain seq x y z
N MET A 1 0.66 22.18 -58.00
CA MET A 1 1.30 22.64 -56.74
C MET A 1 2.81 22.61 -56.93
N PHE A 2 3.50 23.71 -56.63
CA PHE A 2 4.96 23.78 -56.77
C PHE A 2 5.62 23.02 -55.63
N HIS A 3 6.49 22.07 -55.95
CA HIS A 3 7.25 21.32 -54.96
C HIS A 3 8.41 22.17 -54.45
N ARG A 4 8.84 21.93 -53.21
CA ARG A 4 9.96 22.67 -52.62
C ARG A 4 11.24 22.43 -53.45
N LYS A 5 11.95 23.52 -53.82
CA LYS A 5 13.14 23.48 -54.68
C LYS A 5 14.32 22.66 -54.13
N PHE A 6 14.54 22.72 -52.81
CA PHE A 6 15.60 21.96 -52.12
C PHE A 6 15.01 21.24 -50.91
N SER A 7 15.39 19.99 -50.69
CA SER A 7 15.01 19.27 -49.47
C SER A 7 15.76 19.85 -48.26
N ALA A 8 15.09 19.94 -47.11
CA ALA A 8 15.76 20.17 -45.84
C ALA A 8 14.94 19.55 -44.71
N PRO A 9 15.57 19.22 -43.57
CA PRO A 9 14.87 18.67 -42.42
C PRO A 9 13.82 19.63 -41.87
N ARG A 10 12.83 19.05 -41.22
CA ARG A 10 11.79 19.80 -40.47
C ARG A 10 12.39 20.56 -39.29
N HIS A 11 11.87 21.75 -39.02
CA HIS A 11 12.27 22.54 -37.86
C HIS A 11 11.66 21.96 -36.58
N GLY A 12 12.51 21.31 -35.78
CA GLY A 12 12.14 20.75 -34.49
C GLY A 12 11.50 19.36 -34.55
N SER A 13 11.34 18.78 -33.36
CA SER A 13 10.72 17.47 -33.19
C SER A 13 9.25 17.61 -32.80
N LEU A 14 8.38 16.90 -33.55
CA LEU A 14 6.94 16.86 -33.29
C LEU A 14 6.59 16.12 -31.99
N GLY A 15 7.48 15.28 -31.47
CA GLY A 15 7.27 14.52 -30.23
C GLY A 15 7.22 15.38 -28.97
N PHE A 16 7.65 16.65 -29.04
CA PHE A 16 7.57 17.61 -27.94
C PHE A 16 6.37 18.56 -28.06
N LEU A 17 5.46 18.30 -28.99
CA LEU A 17 4.18 18.97 -29.05
C LEU A 17 3.20 18.33 -28.06
N PRO A 18 2.35 19.12 -27.39
CA PRO A 18 2.23 20.57 -27.46
C PRO A 18 3.31 21.31 -26.63
N ARG A 19 3.84 22.42 -27.16
CA ARG A 19 4.80 23.32 -26.47
C ARG A 19 4.10 24.22 -25.45
N LYS A 20 3.41 23.61 -24.49
CA LYS A 20 2.72 24.29 -23.38
C LYS A 20 3.54 24.15 -22.10
N ARG A 21 3.32 25.05 -21.12
CA ARG A 21 3.93 24.92 -19.79
C ARG A 21 3.45 23.63 -19.12
N SER A 22 4.34 22.94 -18.41
CA SER A 22 3.97 21.75 -17.66
C SER A 22 3.06 22.12 -16.49
N SER A 23 2.02 21.33 -16.25
CA SER A 23 1.15 21.52 -15.08
C SER A 23 1.82 21.14 -13.76
N ARG A 24 2.86 20.29 -13.82
CA ARG A 24 3.61 19.80 -12.67
C ARG A 24 4.92 20.55 -12.54
N HIS A 25 5.31 20.82 -11.30
CA HIS A 25 6.58 21.48 -10.99
C HIS A 25 7.74 20.47 -10.87
N GLY A 26 7.46 19.27 -10.37
CA GLY A 26 8.43 18.18 -10.29
C GLY A 26 8.43 17.27 -11.52
N GLY A 27 9.60 16.68 -11.81
CA GLY A 27 9.74 15.63 -12.81
C GLY A 27 8.91 14.40 -12.45
N LYS A 28 8.27 13.78 -13.44
CA LYS A 28 7.48 12.55 -13.27
C LYS A 28 8.15 11.39 -14.00
N LEU A 29 8.52 10.35 -13.27
CA LEU A 29 8.91 9.08 -13.86
C LEU A 29 7.69 8.41 -14.51
N LYS A 30 7.66 8.32 -15.84
CA LYS A 30 6.56 7.67 -16.59
C LYS A 30 6.75 6.15 -16.66
N THR A 31 7.99 5.72 -16.88
CA THR A 31 8.39 4.33 -17.02
C THR A 31 9.52 4.06 -16.04
N SER A 32 9.37 3.01 -15.24
CA SER A 32 10.42 2.55 -14.34
C SER A 32 11.28 1.50 -15.04
N PRO A 33 12.57 1.36 -14.68
CA PRO A 33 13.40 0.28 -15.18
C PRO A 33 12.76 -1.08 -14.87
N LYS A 34 12.98 -2.07 -15.75
CA LYS A 34 12.48 -3.42 -15.56
C LYS A 34 13.21 -4.07 -14.38
N MET A 35 12.46 -4.60 -13.42
CA MET A 35 13.03 -5.27 -12.25
C MET A 35 13.44 -6.69 -12.61
N THR A 36 14.67 -7.07 -12.25
CA THR A 36 15.17 -8.45 -12.32
C THR A 36 15.03 -9.09 -10.94
N PRO A 37 14.43 -10.28 -10.80
CA PRO A 37 14.17 -10.90 -9.50
C PRO A 37 15.43 -11.26 -8.71
N ASN A 38 16.59 -11.31 -9.38
CA ASN A 38 17.85 -11.74 -8.80
C ASN A 38 18.54 -10.67 -7.93
N LYS A 39 18.09 -9.41 -7.98
CA LYS A 39 18.72 -8.30 -7.27
C LYS A 39 17.91 -7.95 -6.02
N PRO A 40 18.57 -7.54 -4.93
CA PRO A 40 17.86 -7.04 -3.75
C PRO A 40 17.02 -5.82 -4.10
N ILE A 41 15.98 -5.58 -3.30
CA ILE A 41 15.08 -4.44 -3.46
C ILE A 41 15.90 -3.16 -3.31
N HIS A 42 15.93 -2.34 -4.36
CA HIS A 42 16.64 -1.07 -4.38
C HIS A 42 15.68 0.06 -4.77
N LEU A 43 15.95 1.27 -4.28
CA LEU A 43 15.19 2.46 -4.64
C LEU A 43 15.51 2.85 -6.09
N ILE A 44 14.47 3.22 -6.84
CA ILE A 44 14.57 3.50 -8.29
C ILE A 44 14.93 4.95 -8.56
N ALA A 45 14.47 5.87 -7.72
CA ALA A 45 14.60 7.30 -7.95
C ALA A 45 14.75 8.06 -6.64
N PHE A 46 15.48 9.16 -6.71
CA PHE A 46 15.67 10.13 -5.64
C PHE A 46 15.21 11.51 -6.10
N LEU A 47 14.77 12.34 -5.17
CA LEU A 47 14.51 13.75 -5.41
C LEU A 47 15.79 14.54 -5.11
N GLY A 48 16.12 15.48 -5.99
CA GLY A 48 17.25 16.36 -5.81
C GLY A 48 16.94 17.77 -6.28
N TYR A 49 17.61 18.74 -5.68
CA TYR A 49 17.52 20.16 -5.99
C TYR A 49 18.83 20.61 -6.63
N LYS A 50 18.75 21.37 -7.73
CA LYS A 50 19.96 21.86 -8.41
C LYS A 50 20.61 22.95 -7.55
N ALA A 51 21.82 22.68 -7.07
CA ALA A 51 22.58 23.61 -6.23
C ALA A 51 23.50 24.51 -7.07
N GLY A 52 24.18 23.95 -8.08
CA GLY A 52 25.12 24.73 -8.88
C GLY A 52 25.75 23.94 -10.03
N MET A 53 26.67 24.60 -10.75
CA MET A 53 27.49 24.00 -11.79
C MET A 53 28.94 24.41 -11.58
N THR A 54 29.85 23.45 -11.67
CA THR A 54 31.29 23.65 -11.50
C THR A 54 32.04 22.86 -12.58
N HIS A 55 33.33 23.10 -12.72
CA HIS A 55 34.23 22.23 -13.48
C HIS A 55 35.03 21.38 -12.48
N ILE A 56 35.33 20.13 -12.85
CA ILE A 56 36.23 19.28 -12.06
C ILE A 56 37.50 19.11 -12.86
N PHE A 57 38.63 19.39 -12.23
CA PHE A 57 39.93 19.05 -12.78
C PHE A 57 40.15 17.54 -12.67
N ARG A 58 40.13 16.86 -13.80
CA ARG A 58 40.54 15.46 -14.00
C ARG A 58 41.44 15.44 -15.24
N GLU A 59 41.99 14.29 -15.62
CA GLU A 59 42.79 14.16 -16.85
C GLU A 59 42.09 14.73 -18.11
N VAL A 60 40.75 14.73 -18.13
CA VAL A 60 39.94 15.49 -19.09
C VAL A 60 38.95 16.38 -18.34
N ASP A 61 39.06 17.69 -18.53
CA ASP A 61 38.15 18.68 -17.94
C ASP A 61 36.73 18.53 -18.49
N ARG A 62 35.76 18.42 -17.56
CA ARG A 62 34.33 18.31 -17.89
C ARG A 62 33.51 19.17 -16.95
N ALA A 63 32.48 19.80 -17.49
CA ALA A 63 31.48 20.51 -16.70
C ALA A 63 30.61 19.53 -15.89
N VAL A 64 30.35 19.86 -14.64
CA VAL A 64 29.57 19.05 -13.69
C VAL A 64 28.47 19.89 -13.03
N THR A 65 27.33 19.26 -12.79
CA THR A 65 26.19 19.85 -12.07
C THR A 65 26.11 19.25 -10.67
N ILE A 66 26.05 20.10 -9.65
CA ILE A 66 25.87 19.70 -8.25
C ILE A 66 24.37 19.66 -7.95
N VAL A 67 23.91 18.52 -7.43
CA VAL A 67 22.51 18.30 -7.03
C VAL A 67 22.49 17.93 -5.55
N GLU A 68 21.85 18.74 -4.74
CA GLU A 68 21.62 18.46 -3.33
C GLU A 68 20.42 17.52 -3.17
N THR A 69 20.61 16.45 -2.41
CA THR A 69 19.58 15.42 -2.21
C THR A 69 19.28 15.27 -0.72
N HIS A 70 18.08 15.66 -0.30
CA HIS A 70 17.59 15.39 1.04
C HIS A 70 17.00 13.95 1.12
N PRO A 71 17.05 13.30 2.29
CA PRO A 71 16.46 11.97 2.46
C PRO A 71 14.93 12.05 2.36
N HIS A 72 14.35 11.21 1.49
CA HIS A 72 12.91 11.14 1.27
C HIS A 72 12.44 9.69 1.28
N GLY A 73 11.36 9.42 2.02
CA GLY A 73 10.75 8.09 2.10
C GLY A 73 9.24 8.17 1.90
N HIS A 74 8.75 7.62 0.79
CA HIS A 74 7.32 7.35 0.60
C HIS A 74 7.14 6.11 -0.28
N TYR A 75 6.31 5.18 0.16
CA TYR A 75 6.02 3.94 -0.57
C TYR A 75 4.56 3.93 -1.05
N ARG A 76 4.35 3.59 -2.32
CA ARG A 76 3.01 3.39 -2.87
C ARG A 76 2.95 2.04 -3.56
N HIS A 77 2.02 1.20 -3.12
CA HIS A 77 1.78 -0.09 -3.74
C HIS A 77 0.87 0.05 -4.98
N ARG A 78 1.27 -0.58 -6.09
CA ARG A 78 0.49 -0.60 -7.35
C ARG A 78 0.29 -2.04 -7.78
N GLY A 79 -0.95 -2.37 -8.14
CA GLY A 79 -1.33 -3.67 -8.69
C GLY A 79 -1.65 -3.58 -10.18
N GLN A 80 -1.50 -4.70 -10.87
CA GLN A 80 -1.95 -4.83 -12.25
C GLN A 80 -3.46 -5.09 -12.29
N THR A 81 -4.16 -4.35 -13.14
CA THR A 81 -5.57 -4.54 -13.48
C THR A 81 -5.67 -4.68 -15.01
N PRO A 82 -6.75 -5.25 -15.57
CA PRO A 82 -6.90 -5.38 -17.02
C PRO A 82 -6.84 -4.04 -17.78
N ARG A 83 -7.07 -2.90 -17.09
CA ARG A 83 -6.97 -1.55 -17.65
C ARG A 83 -5.62 -0.87 -17.40
N GLY A 84 -4.66 -1.57 -16.80
CA GLY A 84 -3.33 -1.07 -16.47
C GLY A 84 -3.02 -1.07 -14.97
N LEU A 85 -2.03 -0.29 -14.55
CA LEU A 85 -1.62 -0.23 -13.14
C LEU A 85 -2.56 0.66 -12.33
N CYS A 86 -3.20 0.08 -11.31
CA CYS A 86 -4.03 0.80 -10.35
C CYS A 86 -3.37 0.82 -8.98
N SER A 87 -3.58 1.88 -8.20
CA SER A 87 -3.15 1.89 -6.79
C SER A 87 -4.16 1.16 -5.93
N ILE A 88 -3.72 0.11 -5.26
CA ILE A 88 -4.58 -0.68 -4.37
C ILE A 88 -4.74 0.04 -3.03
N LYS A 89 -3.63 0.32 -2.35
CA LYS A 89 -3.59 1.02 -1.06
C LYS A 89 -2.35 1.91 -0.97
N THR A 90 -2.47 3.01 -0.23
CA THR A 90 -1.34 3.85 0.18
C THR A 90 -1.18 3.64 1.69
N ILE A 91 -0.04 3.11 2.10
CA ILE A 91 0.26 2.82 3.50
C ILE A 91 1.14 3.96 4.00
N PHE A 92 0.73 4.60 5.10
CA PHE A 92 1.51 5.63 5.76
C PHE A 92 2.16 5.07 7.02
N ALA A 93 3.27 5.68 7.44
CA ALA A 93 3.82 5.45 8.76
C ALA A 93 2.91 6.08 9.84
N GLU A 94 2.98 5.56 11.06
CA GLU A 94 2.23 6.10 12.20
C GLU A 94 2.64 7.53 12.54
N HIS A 95 3.94 7.83 12.40
CA HIS A 95 4.50 9.14 12.71
C HIS A 95 4.84 9.88 11.42
N ILE A 96 3.99 10.85 11.08
CA ILE A 96 4.15 11.70 9.89
C ILE A 96 4.60 13.09 10.35
N SER A 97 5.69 13.59 9.76
CA SER A 97 6.22 14.92 10.05
C SER A 97 5.25 16.03 9.62
N ASP A 98 5.28 17.14 10.34
CA ASP A 98 4.42 18.29 10.02
C ASP A 98 4.76 18.92 8.66
N GLU A 99 6.01 18.79 8.20
CA GLU A 99 6.42 19.20 6.86
C GLU A 99 5.69 18.40 5.76
N TYR A 100 5.52 17.10 5.96
CA TYR A 100 4.76 16.26 5.04
C TYR A 100 3.27 16.64 5.04
N LYS A 101 2.71 17.00 6.21
CA LYS A 101 1.32 17.47 6.32
C LYS A 101 1.08 18.78 5.56
N ARG A 102 2.09 19.64 5.42
CA ARG A 102 1.98 20.89 4.65
C ARG A 102 1.65 20.67 3.17
N LEU A 103 1.96 19.50 2.61
CA LEU A 103 1.63 19.18 1.22
C LEU A 103 0.10 19.14 0.96
N PHE A 104 -0.70 18.89 1.99
CA PHE A 104 -2.16 18.81 1.87
C PHE A 104 -2.87 20.16 2.00
N CYS A 105 -2.20 21.17 2.57
CA CYS A 105 -2.78 22.47 2.83
C CYS A 105 -2.17 23.55 1.93
N LYS A 106 -3.00 24.26 1.17
CA LYS A 106 -2.53 25.40 0.36
C LYS A 106 -2.17 26.62 1.20
N ASN A 107 -2.92 26.86 2.28
CA ASN A 107 -2.71 28.02 3.16
C ASN A 107 -1.87 27.61 4.36
N ARG A 108 -0.85 28.41 4.69
CA ARG A 108 0.07 28.15 5.82
C ARG A 108 -0.64 28.14 7.17
N ASN A 109 -1.66 28.98 7.32
CA ASN A 109 -2.38 29.17 8.57
C ASN A 109 -3.64 28.29 8.67
N CYS A 110 -3.70 27.19 7.92
CA CYS A 110 -4.81 26.25 8.09
C CYS A 110 -4.86 25.79 9.55
N PRO A 111 -6.00 25.94 10.25
CA PRO A 111 -6.12 25.47 11.61
C PRO A 111 -5.83 23.97 11.66
N LYS A 112 -5.08 23.53 12.67
CA LYS A 112 -4.83 22.11 12.95
C LYS A 112 -6.17 21.47 13.32
N LYS A 113 -6.97 21.07 12.32
CA LYS A 113 -8.09 20.17 12.59
C LYS A 113 -7.47 18.85 13.05
N PRO A 114 -7.95 18.24 14.16
CA PRO A 114 -7.53 16.90 14.53
C PRO A 114 -7.75 16.03 13.29
N THR A 115 -6.65 15.56 12.71
CA THR A 115 -6.71 14.83 11.47
C THR A 115 -7.17 13.43 11.84
N GLU A 116 -8.48 13.20 11.86
CA GLU A 116 -8.99 11.90 11.50
C GLU A 116 -8.44 11.63 10.11
N ALA A 117 -7.40 10.79 10.03
CA ALA A 117 -6.90 10.33 8.74
C ALA A 117 -8.11 9.87 7.91
N PRO A 118 -8.17 10.15 6.60
CA PRO A 118 -9.26 9.65 5.77
C PRO A 118 -9.08 8.14 5.63
N VAL A 119 -9.47 7.39 6.66
CA VAL A 119 -9.80 5.98 6.57
C VAL A 119 -11.16 5.91 5.87
N ARG A 120 -11.19 6.28 4.59
CA ARG A 120 -12.09 5.61 3.65
C ARG A 120 -11.38 4.37 3.14
N CYS A 121 -10.97 3.51 4.06
CA CYS A 121 -11.26 2.11 3.85
C CYS A 121 -12.77 2.00 4.05
N GLN A 122 -13.53 2.01 2.95
CA GLN A 122 -14.70 1.15 2.93
C GLN A 122 -14.15 -0.26 3.09
N VAL A 123 -13.83 -0.63 4.34
CA VAL A 123 -14.15 -1.96 4.81
C VAL A 123 -15.64 -1.99 4.57
N LEU A 124 -16.00 -2.60 3.45
CA LEU A 124 -17.19 -3.41 3.40
C LEU A 124 -17.18 -4.19 4.72
N GLU A 125 -17.86 -3.63 5.71
CA GLU A 125 -18.46 -4.32 6.85
C GLU A 125 -19.42 -5.35 6.24
N LEU A 126 -18.87 -6.31 5.49
CA LEU A 126 -19.51 -7.57 5.24
C LEU A 126 -19.41 -8.27 6.58
N GLY A 127 -20.49 -8.11 7.35
CA GLY A 127 -20.73 -8.80 8.60
C GLY A 127 -20.70 -10.31 8.42
N ILE A 128 -19.49 -10.86 8.36
CA ILE A 128 -19.24 -12.31 8.31
C ILE A 128 -18.99 -12.88 9.72
N LEU A 129 -19.02 -12.07 10.79
CA LEU A 129 -18.73 -12.54 12.14
C LEU A 129 -19.79 -12.22 13.22
N PRO A 130 -21.08 -12.47 12.96
CA PRO A 130 -21.93 -12.98 14.05
C PRO A 130 -22.70 -14.25 13.70
N VAL A 131 -22.85 -14.62 12.41
CA VAL A 131 -23.63 -15.80 12.02
C VAL A 131 -22.87 -17.10 12.28
N TRP A 132 -21.56 -17.15 12.00
CA TRP A 132 -20.74 -18.35 12.25
C TRP A 132 -20.55 -18.63 13.74
N LEU A 133 -20.36 -17.59 14.57
CA LEU A 133 -20.27 -17.77 16.03
C LEU A 133 -21.60 -18.24 16.63
N SER A 134 -22.73 -17.73 16.12
CA SER A 134 -24.07 -18.16 16.53
C SER A 134 -24.40 -19.59 16.09
N LEU A 135 -23.97 -20.00 14.88
CA LEU A 135 -24.17 -21.35 14.36
C LEU A 135 -23.25 -22.36 15.07
N TRP A 136 -22.01 -21.99 15.38
CA TRP A 136 -21.09 -22.81 16.18
C TRP A 136 -21.57 -22.98 17.62
N LEU A 137 -22.07 -21.92 18.27
CA LEU A 137 -22.70 -22.02 19.61
C LEU A 137 -23.97 -22.87 19.60
N LYS A 138 -24.76 -22.88 18.51
CA LYS A 138 -25.92 -23.78 18.36
C LYS A 138 -25.49 -25.23 18.11
N LEU A 139 -24.41 -25.47 17.37
CA LEU A 139 -23.84 -26.80 17.15
C LEU A 139 -23.21 -27.40 18.42
N VAL A 140 -22.49 -26.59 19.20
CA VAL A 140 -21.85 -27.04 20.46
C VAL A 140 -22.89 -27.32 21.55
N ARG A 141 -24.04 -26.62 21.56
CA ARG A 141 -25.14 -26.86 22.52
C ARG A 141 -26.11 -27.97 22.10
N GLY A 142 -26.03 -28.47 20.87
CA GLY A 142 -26.85 -29.59 20.37
C GLY A 142 -26.24 -30.98 20.59
N ALA A 143 -24.99 -31.07 21.03
CA ALA A 143 -24.23 -32.33 21.13
C ALA A 143 -24.25 -33.00 22.52
N THR A 144 -25.03 -32.49 23.48
CA THR A 144 -25.16 -33.09 24.82
C THR A 144 -26.62 -33.32 25.20
N THR A 145 -27.39 -34.00 24.36
CA THR A 145 -28.65 -34.63 24.80
C THR A 145 -28.90 -35.94 24.05
N ILE A 146 -27.98 -36.89 24.19
CA ILE A 146 -28.31 -38.31 24.04
C ILE A 146 -28.11 -38.93 25.43
N ALA A 147 -29.23 -39.04 26.16
CA ALA A 147 -29.28 -39.72 27.43
C ALA A 147 -28.93 -41.22 27.24
N PRO A 148 -28.08 -41.83 28.07
CA PRO A 148 -27.95 -43.28 28.09
C PRO A 148 -29.25 -43.89 28.62
N ARG A 149 -29.90 -44.71 27.80
CA ARG A 149 -31.10 -45.49 28.12
C ARG A 149 -30.74 -46.55 29.16
N SER A 150 -30.85 -46.20 30.44
CA SER A 150 -30.67 -47.12 31.57
C SER A 150 -31.77 -48.20 31.54
N THR A 151 -31.40 -49.44 31.28
CA THR A 151 -32.26 -50.60 31.53
C THR A 151 -32.29 -50.89 33.04
N LYS A 152 -33.47 -51.18 33.58
CA LYS A 152 -33.77 -51.30 35.03
C LYS A 152 -33.02 -52.43 35.80
N ARG A 153 -31.93 -52.98 35.25
CA ARG A 153 -31.14 -54.07 35.83
C ARG A 153 -29.86 -53.61 36.55
N SER A 154 -29.41 -52.36 36.37
CA SER A 154 -28.15 -51.84 36.95
C SER A 154 -28.30 -51.10 38.28
N VAL A 155 -29.50 -50.67 38.68
CA VAL A 155 -29.72 -49.92 39.95
C VAL A 155 -29.84 -50.86 41.17
N ARG A 156 -30.09 -52.15 40.96
CA ARG A 156 -30.21 -53.14 42.05
C ARG A 156 -28.85 -53.74 42.49
N LEU A 157 -27.82 -53.68 41.64
CA LEU A 157 -26.45 -54.15 41.95
C LEU A 157 -25.57 -53.09 42.63
N ALA A 158 -25.85 -51.79 42.43
CA ALA A 158 -25.09 -50.69 43.04
C ALA A 158 -25.50 -50.37 44.49
N ARG A 159 -26.65 -50.90 44.97
CA ARG A 159 -27.05 -50.79 46.39
C ARG A 159 -26.59 -51.97 47.26
N ALA A 160 -26.23 -53.10 46.67
CA ALA A 160 -25.73 -54.28 47.40
C ALA A 160 -24.22 -54.26 47.67
N THR A 161 -23.46 -53.35 47.04
CA THR A 161 -22.00 -53.25 47.19
C THR A 161 -21.54 -52.08 48.06
N ARG A 162 -22.44 -51.17 48.46
CA ARG A 162 -22.13 -50.08 49.41
C ARG A 162 -22.33 -50.43 50.88
N SER A 163 -22.93 -51.57 51.22
CA SER A 163 -23.06 -52.04 52.61
C SER A 163 -22.03 -53.11 53.02
N ARG A 164 -20.98 -53.35 52.20
CA ARG A 164 -19.88 -54.29 52.50
C ARG A 164 -18.48 -53.65 52.56
N MET A 165 -18.39 -52.32 52.53
CA MET A 165 -17.12 -51.58 52.68
C MET A 165 -17.15 -50.57 53.86
N ALA A 166 -18.04 -50.79 54.82
CA ALA A 166 -18.05 -50.09 56.11
C ALA A 166 -18.25 -51.13 57.23
N SER A 167 -17.18 -51.88 57.52
CA SER A 167 -16.91 -52.66 58.73
C SER A 167 -15.40 -52.76 58.86
#